data_AF-A0A1F9DNK4-F1
#
_entry.id   AF-A0A1F9DNK4-F1
#
_cell.length_a   1.000
_cell.length_b   1.000
_cell.length_c   1.000
_cell.angle_alpha   90.00
_cell.angle_beta   90.00
_cell.angle_gamma   90.00
#
_symmetry.space_group_name_H-M   'P 1'
#
loop_
_entity.id
_entity.type
_entity.pdbx_description
1 polymer ?
#
loop_
_entity_poly.entity_id
_entity_poly.type
_entity_poly.pdbx_seq_one_letter_code
_entity_poly.pdbx_strand_id
1 'polypeptide(L)'
;MDNVLAVATFVPILSDLEQAGINVRPLWWGLLFGGTLLGNLTVIGSTANIIAVGLLERREKKHVSFSEWIGPGAVVAVPTLFVAMLLIALQLPWLG
;
A
#
# COMPACT_ATOMS: atom_id res chain seq x y z
N MET A 1 -10.82 -2.97 4.96
CA MET A 1 -10.63 -1.50 4.86
C MET A 1 -10.22 -1.19 3.45
N ASP A 2 -10.70 -0.08 2.89
CA ASP A 2 -10.30 0.37 1.58
C ASP A 2 -9.03 1.23 1.72
N ASN A 3 -7.99 0.95 0.94
CA ASN A 3 -6.76 1.72 0.92
C ASN A 3 -6.98 3.15 0.40
N VAL A 4 -8.08 3.39 -0.32
CA VAL A 4 -8.51 4.73 -0.76
C VAL A 4 -8.76 5.65 0.44
N LEU A 5 -9.39 5.16 1.52
CA LEU A 5 -9.64 5.97 2.72
C LEU A 5 -8.35 6.35 3.44
N ALA A 6 -7.39 5.43 3.48
CA ALA A 6 -6.08 5.69 4.05
C ALA A 6 -5.34 6.76 3.23
N VAL A 7 -5.36 6.68 1.90
CA VAL A 7 -4.77 7.72 1.03
C VAL A 7 -5.49 9.06 1.20
N ALA A 8 -6.82 9.08 1.17
CA ALA A 8 -7.63 10.29 1.26
C ALA A 8 -7.41 11.09 2.55
N THR A 9 -7.07 10.42 3.66
CA THR A 9 -6.77 11.09 4.94
C THR A 9 -5.45 11.85 4.93
N PHE A 10 -4.50 11.49 4.07
CA PHE A 10 -3.21 12.19 3.94
C PHE A 10 -3.22 13.29 2.87
N VAL A 11 -4.18 13.30 1.95
CA VAL A 11 -4.34 14.35 0.92
C VAL A 11 -4.28 15.77 1.49
N PRO A 12 -5.06 16.15 2.53
CA PRO A 12 -5.01 17.51 3.05
C PRO A 12 -3.62 17.85 3.63
N ILE A 13 -2.94 16.89 4.23
CA ILE A 13 -1.58 17.08 4.77
C ILE A 13 -0.59 17.40 3.64
N LEU A 14 -0.70 16.70 2.50
CA LEU A 14 0.09 17.03 1.32
C LEU A 14 -0.22 18.44 0.81
N SER A 15 -1.49 18.83 0.75
CA SER A 15 -1.87 20.19 0.34
C SER A 15 -1.33 21.28 1.26
N ASP A 16 -1.24 21.03 2.57
CA ASP A 16 -0.67 21.97 3.53
C ASP A 16 0.86 22.09 3.38
N LEU A 17 1.55 20.98 3.12
CA LEU A 17 3.00 20.96 2.86
C LEU A 17 3.34 21.68 1.55
N GLU A 18 2.50 21.54 0.52
CA GLU A 18 2.65 22.27 -0.74
C GLU A 18 2.54 23.78 -0.54
N GLN A 19 1.56 24.23 0.24
CA GLN A 19 1.40 25.64 0.62
C GLN A 19 2.58 26.18 1.43
N ALA A 20 3.25 25.31 2.21
CA ALA A 20 4.49 25.65 2.92
C ALA A 20 5.73 25.71 2.01
N GLY A 21 5.58 25.49 0.70
CA GLY A 21 6.68 25.54 -0.28
C GLY A 21 7.51 24.26 -0.37
N ILE A 22 7.04 23.15 0.20
CA ILE A 22 7.71 21.84 0.12
C ILE A 22 7.33 21.19 -1.22
N ASN A 23 8.31 20.60 -1.91
CA ASN A 23 8.03 19.81 -3.11
C ASN A 23 7.33 18.50 -2.72
N VAL A 24 6.00 18.47 -2.87
CA VAL A 24 5.14 17.33 -2.52
C VAL A 24 5.04 16.27 -3.61
N ARG A 25 5.57 16.50 -4.81
CA ARG A 25 5.49 15.54 -5.93
C ARG A 25 6.02 14.14 -5.58
N PRO A 26 7.21 13.97 -4.96
CA PRO A 26 7.66 12.65 -4.53
C PRO A 26 6.79 12.06 -3.41
N LEU A 27 6.20 12.91 -2.55
CA LEU A 27 5.31 12.46 -1.47
C LEU A 27 3.97 11.94 -2.03
N TRP A 28 3.44 12.53 -3.10
CA TRP A 28 2.26 12.03 -3.81
C TRP A 28 2.47 10.62 -4.35
N TRP A 29 3.61 10.38 -5.01
CA TRP A 29 3.95 9.04 -5.48
C TRP A 29 4.17 8.07 -4.31
N GLY A 30 4.88 8.49 -3.26
CA GLY A 30 5.08 7.69 -2.06
C GLY A 30 3.78 7.28 -1.39
N LEU A 31 2.80 8.19 -1.29
CA LEU A 31 1.49 7.91 -0.74
C LEU A 31 0.71 6.91 -1.62
N LEU A 32 0.75 7.08 -2.94
CA LEU A 32 0.06 6.21 -3.89
C LEU A 32 0.63 4.78 -3.87
N PHE A 33 1.96 4.63 -3.93
CA PHE A 33 2.62 3.33 -3.85
C PHE A 33 2.48 2.69 -2.46
N GLY A 34 2.61 3.48 -1.40
CA GLY A 34 2.42 3.01 -0.02
C GLY A 34 1.00 2.49 0.20
N GLY A 35 -0.03 3.24 -0.20
CA GLY A 35 -1.43 2.84 -0.04
C GLY A 35 -1.79 1.59 -0.86
N THR A 36 -1.24 1.44 -2.06
CA THR A 36 -1.60 0.33 -2.96
C THR A 36 -0.78 -0.94 -2.72
N LEU A 37 0.52 -0.84 -2.49
CA LEU A 37 1.41 -2.00 -2.37
C LEU A 37 1.40 -2.57 -0.94
N LEU A 38 1.41 -1.71 0.08
CA LEU A 38 1.40 -2.14 1.48
C LEU A 38 0.02 -2.70 1.90
N GLY A 39 -1.05 -2.35 1.18
CA GLY A 39 -2.40 -2.91 1.39
C GLY A 39 -2.46 -4.45 1.25
N ASN A 40 -1.47 -5.06 0.60
CA ASN A 40 -1.37 -6.52 0.45
C ASN A 40 -0.77 -7.25 1.66
N LEU A 41 -0.13 -6.52 2.58
CA LEU A 41 0.55 -7.10 3.75
C LEU A 41 -0.42 -7.82 4.71
N THR A 42 -1.67 -7.36 4.78
CA THR A 42 -2.67 -7.92 5.71
C THR A 42 -3.94 -8.33 4.97
N VAL A 43 -4.67 -9.32 5.51
CA VAL A 43 -5.94 -9.80 4.92
C VAL A 43 -6.94 -8.66 4.81
N ILE A 44 -7.01 -7.78 5.81
CA ILE A 44 -8.00 -6.69 5.88
C ILE A 44 -7.60 -5.45 5.08
N GLY A 45 -6.37 -5.40 4.56
CA GLY A 45 -5.80 -4.24 3.88
C GLY A 45 -6.40 -3.97 2.50
N SER A 46 -7.03 -4.98 1.88
CA SER A 46 -7.78 -4.82 0.64
C SER A 46 -8.94 -5.80 0.58
N THR A 47 -10.05 -5.38 0.00
CA THR A 47 -11.22 -6.24 -0.26
C THR A 47 -10.85 -7.45 -1.12
N ALA A 48 -9.88 -7.33 -2.02
CA ALA A 48 -9.40 -8.44 -2.84
C ALA A 48 -8.79 -9.57 -2.00
N ASN A 49 -8.03 -9.23 -0.96
CA ASN A 49 -7.41 -10.22 -0.05
C ASN A 49 -8.48 -10.98 0.75
N ILE A 50 -9.48 -10.25 1.26
CA ILE A 50 -10.62 -10.85 1.98
C ILE A 50 -11.38 -11.83 1.08
N ILE A 51 -11.65 -11.45 -0.17
CA ILE A 51 -12.33 -12.31 -1.14
C ILE A 51 -11.49 -13.55 -1.48
N ALA A 52 -10.18 -13.37 -1.70
CA ALA A 52 -9.27 -14.47 -2.03
C ALA A 52 -9.19 -15.49 -0.87
N VAL A 53 -9.04 -15.01 0.37
CA VAL A 53 -9.08 -15.85 1.56
C VAL A 53 -10.42 -16.56 1.68
N GLY A 54 -11.54 -15.83 1.60
CA GLY A 54 -12.87 -16.44 1.70
C GLY A 54 -13.16 -17.49 0.63
N LEU A 55 -12.59 -17.35 -0.57
CA LEU A 55 -12.67 -18.36 -1.63
C LEU A 55 -11.82 -19.59 -1.30
N LEU A 56 -10.61 -19.39 -0.78
CA LEU A 56 -9.71 -20.47 -0.37
C LEU A 56 -10.32 -21.28 0.79
N GLU A 57 -10.84 -20.61 1.81
CA GLU A 57 -11.48 -21.25 2.96
C GLU A 57 -12.69 -22.10 2.55
N ARG A 58 -13.49 -21.60 1.59
CA ARG A 58 -14.63 -22.35 1.03
C ARG A 58 -14.19 -23.60 0.26
N ARG A 59 -13.07 -23.56 -0.46
CA ARG A 59 -12.58 -24.69 -1.26
C ARG A 59 -11.88 -25.74 -0.40
N GLU A 60 -10.98 -25.31 0.48
CA GLU A 60 -10.13 -26.18 1.29
C GLU A 60 -10.78 -26.61 2.62
N LYS A 61 -11.95 -26.04 2.97
CA LYS A 61 -12.64 -26.23 4.26
C LYS A 61 -11.73 -25.95 5.48
N LYS A 62 -10.72 -25.10 5.31
CA LYS A 62 -9.79 -24.64 6.34
C LYS A 62 -10.04 -23.16 6.61
N HIS A 63 -9.86 -22.69 7.84
CA HIS A 63 -9.77 -21.26 8.14
C HIS A 63 -8.31 -20.79 8.01
N VAL A 64 -8.12 -19.64 7.35
CA VAL A 64 -6.83 -18.97 7.25
C VAL A 64 -6.77 -17.90 8.34
N SER A 65 -5.82 -18.02 9.24
CA SER A 65 -5.62 -17.01 10.28
C SER A 65 -5.00 -15.74 9.70
N PHE A 66 -5.18 -14.62 10.41
CA PHE A 66 -4.52 -13.36 10.04
C PHE A 66 -3.00 -13.49 9.95
N SER A 67 -2.38 -14.23 10.88
CA SER A 67 -0.92 -14.42 10.89
C SER A 67 -0.43 -15.35 9.79
N GLU A 68 -1.24 -16.33 9.37
CA GLU A 68 -0.92 -17.20 8.24
C GLU A 68 -0.85 -16.41 6.92
N TRP A 69 -1.60 -15.32 6.78
CA TRP A 69 -1.56 -14.46 5.60
C TRP A 69 -0.37 -13.52 5.55
N ILE A 70 0.17 -13.08 6.70
CA ILE A 70 1.25 -12.08 6.73
C ILE A 70 2.46 -12.57 5.92
N GLY A 71 2.79 -13.86 5.95
CA GLY A 71 3.88 -14.42 5.17
C GLY A 71 3.70 -14.20 3.66
N PRO A 72 2.66 -14.79 3.04
CA PRO A 72 2.35 -14.57 1.62
C PRO A 72 2.17 -13.08 1.25
N GLY A 73 1.48 -12.30 2.09
CA GLY A 73 1.27 -10.88 1.88
C GLY A 73 2.57 -10.08 1.88
N ALA A 74 3.48 -10.36 2.82
CA ALA A 74 4.79 -9.71 2.92
C ALA A 74 5.70 -10.03 1.73
N VAL A 75 5.67 -11.28 1.24
CA VAL A 75 6.46 -11.70 0.07
C VAL A 75 6.12 -10.89 -1.17
N VAL A 76 4.88 -10.41 -1.31
CA VAL A 76 4.48 -9.54 -2.43
C VAL A 76 4.66 -8.07 -2.08
N ALA A 77 4.21 -7.64 -0.90
CA ALA A 77 4.19 -6.23 -0.50
C ALA A 77 5.60 -5.65 -0.31
N VAL A 78 6.53 -6.39 0.29
CA VAL A 78 7.86 -5.86 0.63
C VAL A 78 8.73 -5.63 -0.61
N PRO A 79 8.89 -6.59 -1.54
CA PRO A 79 9.73 -6.37 -2.72
C PRO A 79 9.13 -5.30 -3.65
N THR A 80 7.81 -5.30 -3.83
CA THR A 80 7.16 -4.31 -4.70
C THR A 80 7.27 -2.90 -4.12
N LEU A 81 7.06 -2.74 -2.81
CA LEU A 81 7.24 -1.46 -2.14
C LEU A 81 8.71 -1.00 -2.19
N PHE A 82 9.65 -1.91 -1.99
CA PHE A 82 11.08 -1.61 -2.08
C PHE A 82 11.46 -1.10 -3.46
N VAL A 83 11.01 -1.77 -4.53
CA VAL A 83 11.25 -1.33 -5.91
C VAL A 83 10.60 0.02 -6.17
N ALA A 84 9.37 0.25 -5.72
CA ALA A 84 8.69 1.53 -5.89
C ALA A 84 9.46 2.68 -5.19
N MET A 85 9.92 2.46 -3.95
CA MET A 85 10.71 3.44 -3.22
C MET A 85 12.07 3.71 -3.89
N LEU A 86 12.72 2.68 -4.44
CA LEU A 86 13.95 2.83 -5.21
C LEU A 86 13.72 3.69 -6.46
N LEU A 87 12.64 3.44 -7.20
CA LEU A 87 12.28 4.21 -8.39
C LEU A 87 12.00 5.68 -8.06
N ILE A 88 11.27 5.96 -6.98
CA ILE A 88 11.03 7.34 -6.53
C ILE A 88 12.35 8.02 -6.15
N ALA A 89 13.24 7.33 -5.43
CA ALA A 89 14.54 7.87 -5.04
C ALA A 89 15.41 8.19 -6.27
N LEU A 90 15.39 7.34 -7.30
CA LEU A 90 16.08 7.58 -8.57
C LEU A 90 15.44 8.70 -9.40
N GLN A 91 14.13 8.88 -9.30
CA GLN A 91 13.38 9.92 -9.99
C GLN A 91 13.48 11.29 -9.28
N LEU A 92 13.91 11.32 -8.02
CA LEU A 92 13.99 12.53 -7.20
C LEU A 92 14.72 13.71 -7.89
N PRO A 93 15.87 13.51 -8.58
CA PRO A 93 16.55 14.57 -9.31
C PRO A 93 15.74 15.17 -10.48
N TRP A 94 14.76 14.42 -10.98
CA TRP A 94 13.90 14.80 -12.11
C TRP A 94 12.56 15.39 -11.66
N LEU A 95 12.23 15.25 -10.37
CA LEU A 95 11.00 15.74 -9.75
C LEU A 95 11.15 17.13 -9.12
N GLY A 96 12.38 17.68 -9.10
CA GLY A 96 12.75 19.01 -8.62
C GLY A 96 12.28 20.15 -9.51
#